data_AF-A0AAV2VPQ7-F1
#
_entry.id   AF-A0AAV2VPQ7-F1
#
_cell.length_a   1.000
_cell.length_b   1.000
_cell.length_c   1.000
_cell.angle_alpha   90.00
_cell.angle_beta   90.00
_cell.angle_gamma   90.00
#
_symmetry.space_group_name_H-M   'P 1'
#
loop_
_entity.id
_entity.type
_entity.pdbx_description
1 polymer ?
#
loop_
_entity_poly.entity_id
_entity_poly.type
_entity_poly.pdbx_seq_one_letter_code
_entity_poly.pdbx_strand_id
1 'polypeptide(L)' 'MKDSALSHEEIEYLIYSLKEYGNTSRISDWDSIAPKLAKEHPELANAIQAKADAEERFTAALKNFEENTASNRL' A
#
# COMPACT_ATOMS: atom_id res chain seq x y z
N MET A 1 15.65 9.89 22.56
CA MET A 1 15.35 9.92 21.11
C MET A 1 15.84 8.62 20.50
N LYS A 2 15.04 7.55 20.55
CA LYS A 2 15.39 6.25 19.95
C LYS A 2 14.26 5.62 19.11
N ASP A 3 13.08 6.23 19.07
CA ASP A 3 11.86 5.59 18.53
C ASP A 3 11.58 5.92 17.06
N SER A 4 12.56 6.46 16.33
CA SER A 4 12.39 6.89 14.93
C SER A 4 12.97 5.92 13.90
N ALA A 5 13.41 4.74 14.32
CA ALA A 5 13.98 3.71 13.45
C ALA A 5 13.04 2.50 13.37
N LEU A 6 12.97 1.85 12.21
CA LEU A 6 12.29 0.58 12.03
C LEU A 6 13.01 -0.50 12.85
N SER A 7 12.25 -1.18 13.70
CA SER A 7 12.71 -2.38 14.39
C SER A 7 12.87 -3.53 13.40
N HIS A 8 13.67 -4.53 13.80
CA HIS A 8 13.88 -5.73 12.99
C HIS A 8 12.55 -6.46 12.70
N GLU A 9 11.68 -6.55 13.71
CA GLU A 9 10.36 -7.17 13.57
C GLU A 9 9.47 -6.42 12.57
N GLU A 10 9.43 -5.08 12.61
CA GLU A 10 8.71 -4.26 11.63
C GLU A 10 9.22 -4.49 10.20
N ILE A 11 10.54 -4.64 10.02
CA ILE A 11 11.16 -4.95 8.73
C ILE A 11 10.76 -6.34 8.25
N GLU A 12 10.80 -7.36 9.11
CA GLU A 12 10.40 -8.72 8.74
C GLU A 12 8.92 -8.79 8.33
N TYR A 13 8.03 -8.14 9.09
CA TYR A 13 6.62 -8.05 8.73
C TYR A 13 6.38 -7.29 7.42
N LEU A 14 7.12 -6.21 7.19
CA LEU A 14 7.09 -5.48 5.91
C LEU A 14 7.46 -6.39 4.74
N ILE A 15 8.60 -7.09 4.85
CA ILE A 15 9.08 -8.01 3.81
C ILE A 15 8.06 -9.11 3.58
N TYR A 16 7.54 -9.73 4.64
CA TYR A 16 6.54 -10.78 4.55
C TYR A 16 5.26 -10.29 3.88
N SER A 17 4.68 -9.18 4.34
CA SER A 17 3.44 -8.63 3.78
C SER A 17 3.59 -8.30 2.29
N LEU A 18 4.69 -7.64 1.92
CA LEU A 18 4.94 -7.25 0.54
C LEU A 18 5.24 -8.45 -0.37
N LYS A 19 5.94 -9.48 0.12
CA LYS A 19 6.22 -10.69 -0.68
C LYS A 19 4.99 -11.57 -0.88
N GLU A 20 4.24 -11.83 0.19
CA GLU A 20 3.12 -12.77 0.15
C GLU A 20 1.83 -12.16 -0.40
N TYR A 21 1.58 -10.87 -0.12
CA TYR A 21 0.31 -10.21 -0.47
C TYR A 21 0.50 -9.04 -1.44
N GLY A 22 1.73 -8.61 -1.72
CA GLY A 22 2.01 -7.52 -2.65
C GLY A 22 1.58 -6.13 -2.14
N ASN A 23 1.19 -5.98 -0.88
CA ASN A 23 0.77 -4.71 -0.28
C ASN A 23 0.99 -4.72 1.24
N THR A 24 0.63 -3.62 1.90
CA THR A 24 0.79 -3.42 3.35
C THR A 24 -0.46 -3.77 4.16
N SER A 25 -1.48 -4.38 3.55
CA SER A 25 -2.78 -4.65 4.19
C SER A 25 -2.72 -5.60 5.39
N ARG A 26 -1.63 -6.37 5.55
CA ARG A 26 -1.41 -7.27 6.69
C ARG A 26 -0.62 -6.64 7.82
N ILE A 27 -0.20 -5.39 7.66
CA ILE A 27 0.55 -4.66 8.69
C ILE A 27 -0.47 -3.95 9.57
N SER A 28 -0.67 -4.47 10.78
CA SER A 28 -1.68 -3.96 11.72
C SER A 28 -1.39 -2.55 12.24
N ASP A 29 -0.12 -2.17 12.36
CA ASP A 29 0.32 -0.86 12.86
C ASP A 29 0.97 -0.02 11.75
N TRP A 30 0.40 -0.05 10.55
CA TRP A 30 0.96 0.63 9.38
C TRP A 30 1.13 2.14 9.61
N ASP A 31 0.21 2.80 10.31
CA ASP A 31 0.28 4.24 10.59
C ASP A 31 1.52 4.64 11.41
N SER A 32 2.02 3.73 12.26
CA SER A 32 3.24 3.90 13.04
C SER A 32 4.51 3.58 12.23
N ILE A 33 4.42 2.61 11.31
CA ILE A 33 5.54 2.11 10.49
C ILE A 33 5.81 3.02 9.29
N ALA A 34 4.76 3.49 8.60
CA ALA A 34 4.85 4.32 7.41
C ALA A 34 5.76 5.56 7.57
N PRO A 35 5.65 6.37 8.65
CA PRO A 35 6.53 7.52 8.82
C PRO A 35 8.00 7.15 9.07
N LYS A 36 8.26 6.02 9.76
CA LYS A 36 9.63 5.51 9.96
C LYS A 36 10.22 5.03 8.63
N LEU A 37 9.44 4.28 7.87
CA LEU A 37 9.80 3.80 6.53
C LEU A 37 10.08 4.96 5.57
N ALA A 38 9.26 6.01 5.56
CA ALA A 38 9.47 7.18 4.73
C ALA A 38 10.77 7.92 5.08
N LYS A 39 11.19 7.89 6.34
CA LYS A 39 12.43 8.51 6.82
C LYS A 39 13.67 7.70 6.46
N GLU A 40 13.63 6.38 6.63
CA GLU A 40 14.81 5.52 6.46
C GLU A 40 14.95 4.96 5.04
N HIS A 41 13.83 4.65 4.40
CA HIS A 41 13.77 4.05 3.06
C HIS A 41 12.73 4.77 2.19
N PRO A 42 12.97 6.06 1.86
CA PRO A 42 12.01 6.90 1.13
C PRO A 42 11.63 6.33 -0.24
N GLU A 43 12.56 5.68 -0.95
CA GLU A 43 12.29 5.06 -2.25
C GLU A 43 11.27 3.92 -2.15
N LEU A 44 11.39 3.08 -1.10
CA LEU A 44 10.46 1.98 -0.86
C LEU A 44 9.09 2.52 -0.44
N ALA A 45 9.05 3.52 0.44
CA ALA A 45 7.80 4.18 0.84
C ALA A 45 7.08 4.77 -0.39
N ASN A 46 7.81 5.47 -1.27
CA ASN A 46 7.26 6.03 -2.50
C ASN A 46 6.74 4.94 -3.45
N ALA A 47 7.47 3.82 -3.61
CA ALA A 47 7.03 2.72 -4.46
C ALA A 47 5.74 2.06 -3.93
N ILE A 48 5.63 1.89 -2.61
CA ILE A 48 4.40 1.36 -1.97
C ILE A 48 3.22 2.31 -2.23
N GLN A 49 3.40 3.62 -2.02
CA GLN A 49 2.35 4.60 -2.26
C GLN A 49 1.93 4.64 -3.73
N ALA A 50 2.89 4.68 -4.67
CA ALA A 50 2.60 4.69 -6.10
C ALA A 50 1.81 3.46 -6.54
N LYS A 51 2.08 2.29 -5.95
CA LYS A 51 1.31 1.07 -6.19
C LYS A 51 -0.12 1.19 -5.66
N ALA A 52 -0.31 1.71 -4.45
CA ALA A 52 -1.64 1.92 -3.87
C ALA A 52 -2.49 2.88 -4.73
N ASP A 53 -1.91 4.00 -5.18
CA ASP A 53 -2.59 4.95 -6.05
C ASP A 53 -3.00 4.32 -7.39
N ALA A 54 -2.15 3.45 -7.95
CA ALA A 54 -2.45 2.74 -9.18
C ALA A 54 -3.62 1.75 -9.02
N GLU A 55 -3.68 1.03 -7.89
CA GLU A 55 -4.78 0.12 -7.56
C GLU A 55 -6.12 0.87 -7.38
N GLU A 56 -6.09 2.04 -6.74
CA GLU A 56 -7.28 2.89 -6.58
C GLU A 56 -7.79 3.35 -7.96
N ARG A 57 -6.91 3.86 -8.82
CA ARG A 57 -7.26 4.29 -10.18
C ARG A 57 -7.81 3.14 -11.01
N PHE A 58 -7.22 1.95 -10.90
CA PHE A 58 -7.71 0.76 -11.58
C PHE A 58 -9.12 0.38 -11.11
N THR A 59 -9.35 0.36 -9.80
CA THR A 59 -10.66 0.07 -9.21
C THR A 59 -11.73 1.07 -9.66
N ALA A 60 -11.39 2.37 -9.66
CA ALA A 60 -12.28 3.41 -10.16
C ALA A 60 -12.61 3.25 -11.65
N ALA A 61 -11.60 2.92 -12.47
CA ALA A 61 -11.81 2.65 -13.90
C ALA A 61 -12.69 1.42 -14.14
N LEU A 62 -12.52 0.36 -13.35
CA LEU A 62 -13.34 -0.85 -13.42
C LEU A 62 -14.79 -0.55 -13.08
N LYS A 63 -15.04 0.18 -11.99
CA LYS A 63 -16.39 0.61 -11.60
C LYS A 63 -17.06 1.43 -12.70
N ASN A 64 -16.36 2.39 -13.28
CA ASN A 64 -16.88 3.19 -14.39
C ASN A 64 -17.22 2.33 -15.62
N PHE A 65 -16.40 1.30 -15.91
CA PHE A 65 -16.68 0.36 -16.99
C PHE A 65 -17.94 -0.46 -16.74
N GLU A 66 -18.13 -0.97 -15.52
CA GLU A 66 -19.33 -1.71 -15.11
C GLU A 66 -20.60 -0.86 -15.22
N GLU A 67 -20.58 0.38 -14.74
CA GLU A 67 -21.73 1.30 -14.78
C GLU A 67 -22.14 1.66 -16.21
N ASN A 68 -21.17 1.93 -17.09
CA ASN A 68 -21.43 2.24 -18.50
C ASN A 68 -21.94 1.03 -19.29
N THR A 69 -21.43 -0.17 -19.00
CA THR A 69 -21.89 -1.40 -19.67
C THR A 69 -23.26 -1.86 -19.17
N ALA A 70 -23.59 -1.63 -17.90
CA ALA A 70 -24.93 -1.88 -17.36
C ALA A 70 -25.97 -0.90 -17.95
N SER A 71 -25.62 0.38 -18.10
CA SER A 71 -26.51 1.41 -18.66
C SER A 71 -26.84 1.18 -20.14
N ASN A 72 -25.91 0.61 -20.93
CA ASN A 72 -26.12 0.31 -22.35
C ASN A 72 -26.92 -0.98 -22.62
N ARG A 73 -27.31 -1.72 -21.58
CA ARG A 73 -28.12 -2.96 -21.69
C ARG A 73 -29.61 -2.75 -21.39
N LEU A 74 -30.02 -1.53 -21.03
CA LEU A 74 -31.41 -1.10 -20.81
C LEU A 74 -31.91 -0.29 -22.01
#